data_AF-A0A3R7FWD3-F1
#
_entry.id   AF-A0A3R7FWD3-F1
#
_cell.length_a   1.000
_cell.length_b   1.000
_cell.length_c   1.000
_cell.angle_alpha   90.00
_cell.angle_beta   90.00
_cell.angle_gamma   90.00
#
_symmetry.space_group_name_H-M   'P 1'
#
loop_
_entity.id
_entity.type
_entity.pdbx_description
1 polymer ?
#
loop_
_entity_poly.entity_id
_entity_poly.type
_entity_poly.pdbx_seq_one_letter_code
_entity_poly.pdbx_strand_id
1 'polypeptide(L)'
;MNGRKATENGIARRTVLRRGALVSAALGLGVAAGGGGAAASKRPELVEAIAVESGLSPRDAARGLDAVTGAVTAALRRGESARVEDFGRFSISKRSARTGRNPRSDRGGDDSPVTFDPCPAFAAALDLNPGRGDVASAKCRDADVRIDAESVASDTGRSSDQGLAAREAARLLDALVTVTANGLQGGGTVVVSEAFGSFSISKRSARTGRNPQTGKRTESAAKNEVKFKAGAELSGQVN
;
A
#
# COMPACT_ATOMS: atom_id res chain seq x y z
N MET A 1 6.14 -8.75 79.69
CA MET A 1 7.27 -9.67 79.48
C MET A 1 6.71 -11.06 79.18
N ASN A 2 7.18 -11.69 78.09
CA ASN A 2 6.95 -13.08 77.65
C ASN A 2 5.49 -13.47 77.35
N GLY A 3 5.12 -14.15 76.28
CA GLY A 3 5.70 -15.19 75.40
C GLY A 3 4.47 -15.97 74.88
N ARG A 4 4.42 -16.80 73.85
CA ARG A 4 5.38 -17.59 73.06
C ARG A 4 4.68 -17.92 71.73
N LYS A 5 5.48 -18.25 70.71
CA LYS A 5 5.07 -18.87 69.45
C LYS A 5 4.69 -20.35 69.65
N ALA A 6 3.97 -20.88 68.65
CA ALA A 6 4.07 -22.21 68.03
C ALA A 6 2.80 -23.08 68.10
N THR A 7 2.29 -23.43 66.91
CA THR A 7 1.69 -24.73 66.52
C THR A 7 1.61 -24.72 64.97
N GLU A 8 1.68 -25.80 64.21
CA GLU A 8 2.41 -27.07 64.28
C GLU A 8 2.30 -27.66 62.86
N ASN A 9 3.32 -28.39 62.43
CA ASN A 9 3.36 -29.08 61.14
C ASN A 9 2.46 -30.32 61.15
N GLY A 10 1.86 -30.66 60.01
CA GLY A 10 1.16 -31.94 59.84
C GLY A 10 0.96 -32.33 58.38
N ILE A 11 2.04 -32.77 57.71
CA ILE A 11 1.95 -33.44 56.40
C ILE A 11 1.60 -34.91 56.64
N ALA A 12 0.43 -35.36 56.17
CA ALA A 12 0.13 -36.78 56.02
C ALA A 12 0.07 -37.14 54.54
N ARG A 13 0.99 -38.02 54.11
CA ARG A 13 1.04 -38.65 52.79
C ARG A 13 0.26 -39.97 52.80
N ARG A 14 -0.21 -40.35 51.60
CA ARG A 14 -0.87 -41.61 51.17
C ARG A 14 -2.41 -41.49 51.25
N THR A 15 -3.18 -41.73 50.18
CA THR A 15 -3.46 -43.09 49.68
C THR A 15 -4.40 -43.03 48.46
N VAL A 16 -4.02 -43.73 47.37
CA VAL A 16 -4.85 -44.49 46.40
C VAL A 16 -5.63 -43.78 45.28
N LEU A 17 -5.13 -44.01 44.06
CA LEU A 17 -5.83 -44.06 42.77
C LEU A 17 -7.02 -45.05 42.81
N ARG A 18 -8.19 -44.65 42.30
CA ARG A 18 -9.03 -45.51 41.43
C ARG A 18 -10.27 -44.79 40.86
N ARG A 19 -10.50 -45.09 39.57
CA ARG A 19 -11.77 -45.11 38.82
C ARG A 19 -12.29 -43.78 38.23
N GLY A 20 -11.93 -43.58 36.97
CA GLY A 20 -12.87 -43.68 35.85
C GLY A 20 -14.06 -42.75 35.84
N ALA A 21 -13.96 -41.69 35.03
CA ALA A 21 -15.09 -41.13 34.30
C ALA A 21 -14.58 -40.58 32.97
N LEU A 22 -14.93 -41.27 31.88
CA LEU A 22 -14.95 -40.72 30.53
C LEU A 22 -16.03 -39.63 30.49
N VAL A 23 -15.63 -38.37 30.39
CA VAL A 23 -16.54 -37.29 29.96
C VAL A 23 -16.18 -36.97 28.52
N SER A 24 -16.93 -37.61 27.62
CA SER A 24 -17.03 -37.23 26.23
C SER A 24 -17.85 -35.95 26.08
N ALA A 25 -17.51 -35.18 25.05
CA ALA A 25 -18.39 -34.32 24.27
C ALA A 25 -18.92 -33.04 24.93
N ALA A 26 -18.24 -31.93 24.65
CA ALA A 26 -18.76 -30.85 23.81
C ALA A 26 -17.89 -29.60 24.01
N LEU A 27 -16.63 -29.65 23.57
CA LEU A 27 -15.97 -28.40 23.20
C LEU A 27 -16.68 -27.95 21.93
N GLY A 28 -17.59 -26.98 22.11
CA GLY A 28 -18.05 -26.13 21.04
C GLY A 28 -16.81 -25.62 20.32
N LEU A 29 -16.65 -26.08 19.09
CA LEU A 29 -15.73 -25.51 18.13
C LEU A 29 -16.31 -24.12 17.80
N GLY A 30 -16.01 -23.16 18.66
CA GLY A 30 -16.14 -21.76 18.32
C GLY A 30 -15.30 -21.54 17.09
N VAL A 31 -15.95 -21.38 15.94
CA VAL A 31 -15.43 -20.62 14.82
C VAL A 31 -15.16 -19.23 15.38
N ALA A 32 -13.96 -19.06 15.92
CA ALA A 32 -13.36 -17.76 16.08
C ALA A 32 -13.20 -17.24 14.65
N ALA A 33 -13.91 -16.15 14.39
CA ALA A 33 -13.85 -15.40 13.16
C ALA A 33 -12.40 -15.27 12.68
N GLY A 34 -12.15 -15.83 11.50
CA GLY A 34 -10.97 -15.54 10.73
C GLY A 34 -10.94 -14.07 10.32
N GLY A 35 -9.74 -13.57 10.14
CA GLY A 35 -9.41 -12.20 9.77
C GLY A 35 -8.07 -11.88 10.43
N GLY A 36 -6.96 -12.44 10.00
CA GLY A 36 -6.57 -12.79 8.64
C GLY A 36 -5.13 -12.35 8.59
N GLY A 37 -4.23 -13.30 8.85
CA GLY A 37 -2.79 -13.04 8.88
C GLY A 37 -2.37 -12.37 7.57
N ALA A 38 -1.48 -11.39 7.71
CA ALA A 38 -0.81 -10.70 6.60
C ALA A 38 -0.02 -11.69 5.75
N ALA A 39 -0.71 -12.44 4.90
CA ALA A 39 -0.14 -13.16 3.79
C ALA A 39 -0.16 -12.20 2.60
N ALA A 40 0.95 -12.17 1.85
CA ALA A 40 1.06 -11.38 0.64
C ALA A 40 -0.10 -11.70 -0.30
N SER A 41 -1.11 -10.83 -0.34
CA SER A 41 -2.34 -11.10 -1.07
C SER A 41 -2.04 -11.14 -2.56
N LYS A 42 -2.09 -12.35 -3.12
CA LYS A 42 -1.98 -12.54 -4.56
C LYS A 42 -3.31 -12.15 -5.21
N ARG A 43 -3.29 -11.89 -6.51
CA ARG A 43 -4.48 -11.49 -7.28
C ARG A 43 -5.78 -12.28 -6.97
N PRO A 44 -5.81 -13.63 -6.88
CA PRO A 44 -7.06 -14.33 -6.58
C PRO A 44 -7.60 -14.02 -5.17
N GLU A 45 -6.73 -13.92 -4.17
CA GLU A 45 -7.10 -13.57 -2.79
C GLU A 45 -7.59 -12.12 -2.71
N LEU A 46 -7.00 -11.22 -3.50
CA LEU A 46 -7.45 -9.84 -3.62
C LEU A 46 -8.86 -9.75 -4.23
N VAL A 47 -9.12 -10.50 -5.31
CA VAL A 47 -10.45 -10.53 -5.97
C VAL A 47 -11.51 -11.08 -5.02
N GLU A 48 -11.19 -12.13 -4.28
CA GLU A 48 -12.12 -12.72 -3.30
C GLU A 48 -12.42 -11.74 -2.15
N ALA A 49 -11.39 -11.08 -1.61
CA ALA A 49 -11.58 -10.08 -0.57
C ALA A 49 -12.42 -8.88 -1.05
N ILE A 50 -12.20 -8.40 -2.29
CA ILE A 50 -13.02 -7.35 -2.90
C ILE A 50 -14.46 -7.83 -3.07
N ALA A 51 -14.68 -9.06 -3.52
CA ALA A 51 -16.02 -9.61 -3.70
C ALA A 51 -16.79 -9.67 -2.38
N VAL A 52 -16.14 -10.13 -1.30
CA VAL A 52 -16.73 -10.19 0.05
C VAL A 52 -17.06 -8.79 0.57
N GLU A 53 -16.14 -7.83 0.44
CA GLU A 53 -16.32 -6.47 0.95
C GLU A 53 -17.38 -5.67 0.16
N SER A 54 -17.38 -5.79 -1.17
CA SER A 54 -18.31 -5.06 -2.05
C SER A 54 -19.68 -5.72 -2.21
N GLY A 55 -19.81 -6.99 -1.80
CA GLY A 55 -21.01 -7.81 -2.03
C GLY A 55 -21.23 -8.20 -3.50
N LEU A 56 -20.17 -8.14 -4.32
CA LEU A 56 -20.21 -8.51 -5.74
C LEU A 56 -19.84 -9.97 -5.96
N SER A 57 -20.17 -10.50 -7.14
CA SER A 57 -19.67 -11.82 -7.52
C SER A 57 -18.15 -11.76 -7.75
N PRO A 58 -17.38 -12.84 -7.49
CA PRO A 58 -15.95 -12.88 -7.78
C PRO A 58 -15.62 -12.57 -9.25
N ARG A 59 -16.52 -12.93 -10.16
CA ARG A 59 -16.39 -12.62 -11.60
C ARG A 59 -16.48 -11.12 -11.85
N ASP A 60 -17.41 -10.43 -11.20
CA ASP A 60 -17.63 -9.01 -11.39
C ASP A 60 -16.55 -8.18 -10.67
N ALA A 61 -16.10 -8.64 -9.51
CA ALA A 61 -14.94 -8.08 -8.82
C ALA A 61 -13.66 -8.16 -9.67
N ALA A 62 -13.40 -9.31 -10.29
CA ALA A 62 -12.28 -9.46 -11.23
C ALA A 62 -12.42 -8.53 -12.45
N ARG A 63 -13.62 -8.45 -13.03
CA ARG A 63 -13.90 -7.57 -14.18
C ARG A 63 -13.68 -6.10 -13.86
N GLY A 64 -14.19 -5.62 -12.73
CA GLY A 64 -14.00 -4.23 -12.32
C GLY A 64 -12.53 -3.91 -12.01
N LEU A 65 -11.81 -4.84 -11.37
CA LEU A 65 -10.37 -4.68 -11.14
C LEU A 65 -9.57 -4.61 -12.46
N ASP A 66 -9.92 -5.43 -13.45
CA ASP A 66 -9.31 -5.40 -14.78
C ASP A 66 -9.66 -4.14 -15.55
N ALA A 67 -10.89 -3.64 -15.44
CA ALA A 67 -11.28 -2.37 -16.03
C ALA A 67 -10.48 -1.20 -15.45
N VAL A 68 -10.34 -1.12 -14.12
CA VAL A 68 -9.55 -0.07 -13.46
C VAL A 68 -8.08 -0.13 -13.88
N THR A 69 -7.45 -1.31 -13.80
CA THR A 69 -6.04 -1.46 -14.17
C THR A 69 -5.79 -1.24 -15.66
N GLY A 70 -6.72 -1.68 -16.51
CA GLY A 70 -6.71 -1.43 -17.96
C GLY A 70 -6.82 0.06 -18.30
N ALA A 71 -7.76 0.78 -17.67
CA ALA A 71 -7.93 2.21 -17.85
C ALA A 71 -6.69 3.01 -17.43
N VAL A 72 -6.09 2.67 -16.27
CA VAL A 72 -4.82 3.27 -15.83
C VAL A 72 -3.71 3.00 -16.85
N THR A 73 -3.57 1.76 -17.30
CA THR A 73 -2.54 1.38 -18.27
C THR A 73 -2.70 2.12 -19.59
N ALA A 74 -3.94 2.22 -20.10
CA ALA A 74 -4.25 2.95 -21.33
C ALA A 74 -3.91 4.45 -21.23
N ALA A 75 -4.21 5.09 -20.10
CA ALA A 75 -3.85 6.48 -19.84
C ALA A 75 -2.32 6.67 -19.79
N LEU A 76 -1.62 5.82 -19.05
CA LEU A 76 -0.16 5.91 -18.93
C LEU A 76 0.53 5.68 -20.29
N ARG A 77 0.03 4.78 -21.13
CA ARG A 77 0.55 4.59 -22.50
C ARG A 77 0.47 5.84 -23.38
N ARG A 78 -0.52 6.71 -23.14
CA ARG A 78 -0.65 8.01 -23.83
C ARG A 78 0.27 9.08 -23.24
N GLY A 79 1.01 8.78 -22.18
CA GLY A 79 1.78 9.77 -21.41
C GLY A 79 0.90 10.64 -20.52
N GLU A 80 -0.38 10.33 -20.42
CA GLU A 80 -1.36 11.01 -19.57
C GLU A 80 -1.23 10.51 -18.13
N SER A 81 -1.65 11.36 -17.21
CA SER A 81 -1.78 10.98 -15.81
C SER A 81 -3.19 10.48 -15.50
N ALA A 82 -3.28 9.38 -14.76
CA ALA A 82 -4.56 8.78 -14.35
C ALA A 82 -4.80 8.98 -12.86
N ARG A 83 -5.94 9.52 -12.47
CA ARG A 83 -6.40 9.54 -11.07
C ARG A 83 -7.53 8.53 -10.92
N VAL A 84 -7.33 7.56 -10.05
CA VAL A 84 -8.39 6.66 -9.57
C VAL A 84 -9.00 7.30 -8.33
N GLU A 85 -10.31 7.44 -8.32
CA GLU A 85 -11.06 8.00 -7.19
C GLU A 85 -10.73 7.24 -5.89
N ASP A 86 -10.45 7.98 -4.82
CA ASP A 86 -10.06 7.51 -3.48
C ASP A 86 -8.85 6.56 -3.36
N PHE A 87 -8.19 6.22 -4.47
CA PHE A 87 -7.01 5.36 -4.48
C PHE A 87 -5.71 6.15 -4.71
N GLY A 88 -5.73 7.12 -5.64
CA GLY A 88 -4.57 7.98 -5.90
C GLY A 88 -4.33 8.31 -7.37
N ARG A 89 -3.15 8.88 -7.66
CA ARG A 89 -2.74 9.28 -9.02
C ARG A 89 -1.51 8.51 -9.48
N PHE A 90 -1.58 8.02 -10.71
CA PHE A 90 -0.48 7.43 -11.45
C PHE A 90 -0.02 8.41 -12.53
N SER A 91 1.30 8.59 -12.63
CA SER A 91 1.91 9.47 -13.62
C SER A 91 3.30 8.96 -14.01
N ILE A 92 3.67 9.13 -15.27
CA ILE A 92 5.02 8.83 -15.74
C ILE A 92 5.91 10.05 -15.50
N SER A 93 7.04 9.83 -14.82
CA SER A 93 8.08 10.84 -14.68
C SER A 93 9.22 10.52 -15.64
N LYS A 94 9.46 11.41 -16.61
CA LYS A 94 10.61 11.31 -17.51
C LYS A 94 11.88 11.53 -16.69
N ARG A 95 12.80 10.55 -16.70
CA ARG A 95 14.11 10.67 -16.06
C ARG A 95 15.18 10.64 -17.13
N SER A 96 16.09 11.60 -17.10
CA SER A 96 17.26 11.61 -17.99
C SER A 96 18.17 10.41 -17.67
N ALA A 97 18.94 9.97 -18.67
CA ALA A 97 19.95 8.94 -18.47
C ALA A 97 20.89 9.33 -17.32
N ARG A 98 21.15 8.39 -16.42
CA ARG A 98 22.11 8.52 -15.33
C ARG A 98 23.09 7.37 -15.42
N THR A 99 24.36 7.62 -15.17
CA THR A 99 25.37 6.57 -15.05
C THR A 99 25.08 5.73 -13.82
N GLY A 100 24.82 4.44 -14.03
CA GLY A 100 24.62 3.45 -12.96
C GLY A 100 25.87 2.61 -12.77
N ARG A 101 26.21 2.25 -11.52
CA ARG A 101 27.27 1.29 -11.22
C ARG A 101 26.69 -0.11 -11.12
N ASN A 102 27.42 -1.12 -11.59
CA ASN A 102 27.04 -2.50 -11.40
C ASN A 102 27.27 -2.88 -9.92
N PRO A 103 26.21 -3.23 -9.15
CA PRO A 103 26.37 -3.56 -7.72
C PRO A 103 27.20 -4.82 -7.47
N ARG A 104 27.43 -5.64 -8.51
CA ARG A 104 28.18 -6.90 -8.43
C ARG A 104 29.66 -6.78 -8.81
N SER A 105 30.12 -5.65 -9.36
CA SER A 105 31.54 -5.45 -9.64
C SER A 105 32.20 -4.80 -8.44
N ASP A 106 32.96 -5.61 -7.72
CA ASP A 106 33.74 -5.35 -6.52
C ASP A 106 35.08 -4.62 -6.78
N ARG A 107 35.28 -4.00 -7.95
CA ARG A 107 36.44 -3.13 -8.23
C ARG A 107 35.98 -1.70 -8.48
N GLY A 108 36.34 -0.82 -7.55
CA GLY A 108 36.21 0.63 -7.70
C GLY A 108 37.16 1.20 -8.77
N GLY A 109 36.76 2.33 -9.34
CA GLY A 109 37.45 3.08 -10.41
C GLY A 109 36.73 2.89 -11.75
N ASP A 110 36.06 3.88 -12.35
CA ASP A 110 36.46 5.29 -12.43
C ASP A 110 35.34 6.26 -12.04
N ASP A 111 35.65 7.11 -11.07
CA ASP A 111 34.82 8.22 -10.65
C ASP A 111 35.41 9.54 -11.17
N SER A 112 34.55 10.40 -11.69
CA SER A 112 34.79 11.85 -11.69
C SER A 112 33.76 12.50 -10.78
N PRO A 113 34.15 13.38 -9.84
CA PRO A 113 33.19 14.12 -9.04
C PRO A 113 32.39 15.07 -9.94
N VAL A 114 31.07 15.06 -9.82
CA VAL A 114 30.29 16.25 -10.17
C VAL A 114 30.45 17.21 -9.00
N THR A 115 31.51 18.02 -9.03
CA THR A 115 31.60 19.20 -8.18
C THR A 115 30.56 20.19 -8.68
N PHE A 116 29.51 20.40 -7.87
CA PHE A 116 28.55 21.46 -8.12
C PHE A 116 29.11 22.75 -7.53
N ASP A 117 29.79 23.55 -8.35
CA ASP A 117 30.09 24.93 -8.01
C ASP A 117 28.85 25.78 -8.37
N PRO A 118 28.09 26.28 -7.38
CA PRO A 118 26.96 27.15 -7.69
C PRO A 118 27.51 28.43 -8.34
N CYS A 119 27.17 28.66 -9.61
CA CYS A 119 27.44 29.95 -10.23
C CYS A 119 26.77 31.07 -9.40
N PRO A 120 27.40 32.25 -9.21
CA PRO A 120 26.82 33.35 -8.44
C PRO A 120 25.42 33.77 -8.92
N ALA A 121 25.13 33.59 -10.21
CA ALA A 121 23.81 33.79 -10.79
C ALA A 121 22.75 32.77 -10.31
N PHE A 122 23.14 31.52 -10.00
CA PHE A 122 22.25 30.50 -9.41
C PHE A 122 22.01 30.75 -7.92
N ALA A 123 23.03 31.20 -7.21
CA ALA A 123 22.90 31.67 -5.81
C ALA A 123 22.03 32.94 -5.71
N ALA A 124 22.09 33.82 -6.71
CA ALA A 124 21.24 35.01 -6.81
C ALA A 124 19.81 34.70 -7.31
N ALA A 125 19.62 33.71 -8.18
CA ALA A 125 18.30 33.32 -8.70
C ALA A 125 17.45 32.49 -7.72
N LEU A 126 18.00 32.10 -6.57
CA LEU A 126 17.24 31.59 -5.43
C LEU A 126 16.48 32.69 -4.67
N ASP A 127 16.34 33.87 -5.29
CA ASP A 127 15.32 34.89 -5.03
C ASP A 127 13.91 34.31 -5.26
N LEU A 128 13.47 33.53 -4.28
CA LEU A 128 12.10 33.10 -4.08
C LEU A 128 11.23 34.33 -3.81
N ASN A 129 10.80 35.04 -4.86
CA ASN A 129 9.63 35.88 -4.74
C ASN A 129 8.38 34.96 -4.61
N PRO A 130 7.67 35.00 -3.47
CA PRO A 130 6.47 34.20 -3.28
C PRO A 130 5.31 34.80 -4.10
N GLY A 131 4.42 33.94 -4.60
CA GLY A 131 3.09 34.39 -5.06
C GLY A 131 2.67 34.10 -6.50
N ARG A 132 3.41 33.30 -7.29
CA ARG A 132 2.93 32.82 -8.61
C ARG A 132 3.06 31.32 -8.89
N GLY A 133 3.80 30.59 -8.04
CA GLY A 133 3.97 29.14 -8.17
C GLY A 133 2.71 28.34 -7.85
N ASP A 134 1.83 28.87 -6.99
CA ASP A 134 0.67 28.13 -6.49
C ASP A 134 -0.44 27.99 -7.56
N VAL A 135 -0.56 28.95 -8.47
CA VAL A 135 -1.55 28.93 -9.57
C VAL A 135 -1.11 28.08 -10.76
N ALA A 136 0.20 27.94 -11.01
CA ALA A 136 0.73 26.97 -11.99
C ALA A 136 0.62 25.54 -11.44
N SER A 137 0.90 25.36 -10.15
CA SER A 137 0.81 24.06 -9.48
C SER A 137 -0.63 23.58 -9.27
N ALA A 138 -1.64 24.46 -9.35
CA ALA A 138 -3.05 24.09 -9.31
C ALA A 138 -3.50 23.35 -10.59
N LYS A 139 -3.08 23.80 -11.79
CA LYS A 139 -3.30 23.07 -13.06
C LYS A 139 -2.57 21.72 -13.09
N CYS A 140 -1.48 21.57 -12.33
CA CYS A 140 -0.77 20.31 -12.20
C CYS A 140 -1.47 19.29 -11.29
N ARG A 141 -2.62 19.59 -10.66
CA ARG A 141 -3.33 18.65 -9.77
C ARG A 141 -4.50 17.92 -10.42
N ASP A 142 -4.96 18.38 -11.58
CA ASP A 142 -5.87 17.60 -12.39
C ASP A 142 -5.08 16.49 -13.08
N ALA A 143 -5.61 15.28 -13.01
CA ALA A 143 -5.19 14.19 -13.86
C ALA A 143 -5.91 14.34 -15.20
N ASP A 144 -5.22 13.99 -16.28
CA ASP A 144 -5.77 14.06 -17.63
C ASP A 144 -6.92 13.06 -17.79
N VAL A 145 -6.84 11.93 -17.06
CA VAL A 145 -7.90 10.92 -16.99
C VAL A 145 -8.35 10.75 -15.54
N ARG A 146 -9.67 10.87 -15.32
CA ARG A 146 -10.33 10.52 -14.06
C ARG A 146 -11.00 9.16 -14.22
N ILE A 147 -10.66 8.24 -13.34
CA ILE A 147 -11.26 6.90 -13.26
C ILE A 147 -12.18 6.94 -12.04
N ASP A 148 -13.44 7.25 -12.32
CA ASP A 148 -14.58 7.27 -11.40
C ASP A 148 -15.45 6.02 -11.59
N ALA A 149 -16.43 5.84 -10.71
CA ALA A 149 -17.36 4.71 -10.78
C ALA A 149 -18.09 4.61 -12.14
N GLU A 150 -18.37 5.74 -12.78
CA GLU A 150 -19.08 5.80 -14.06
C GLU A 150 -18.20 5.33 -15.22
N SER A 151 -16.93 5.74 -15.27
CA SER A 151 -15.95 5.26 -16.24
C SER A 151 -15.75 3.75 -16.13
N VAL A 152 -15.63 3.21 -14.91
CA VAL A 152 -15.48 1.77 -14.65
C VAL A 152 -16.74 1.00 -15.07
N ALA A 153 -17.93 1.52 -14.79
CA ALA A 153 -19.18 0.93 -15.26
C ALA A 153 -19.25 0.91 -16.80
N SER A 154 -18.84 2.00 -17.46
CA SER A 154 -18.85 2.08 -18.93
C SER A 154 -17.87 1.11 -19.59
N ASP A 155 -16.69 0.90 -18.99
CA ASP A 155 -15.67 0.00 -19.52
C ASP A 155 -16.00 -1.47 -19.29
N THR A 156 -16.68 -1.79 -18.19
CA THR A 156 -17.17 -3.15 -17.95
C THR A 156 -18.39 -3.51 -18.82
N GLY A 157 -19.23 -2.52 -19.18
CA GLY A 157 -20.39 -2.71 -20.05
C GLY A 157 -20.09 -2.80 -21.55
N ARG A 158 -18.94 -2.30 -22.03
CA ARG A 158 -18.56 -2.36 -23.46
C ARG A 158 -18.34 -3.78 -24.00
N SER A 159 -18.19 -4.78 -23.13
CA SER A 159 -17.82 -6.15 -23.50
C SER A 159 -18.97 -7.17 -23.33
N SER A 160 -20.07 -6.82 -22.64
CA SER A 160 -21.21 -7.73 -22.40
C SER A 160 -22.45 -6.96 -21.93
N ASP A 161 -23.67 -7.45 -22.18
CA ASP A 161 -24.94 -6.94 -21.64
C ASP A 161 -25.10 -7.10 -20.10
N GLN A 162 -24.01 -7.38 -19.40
CA GLN A 162 -23.90 -7.67 -17.97
C GLN A 162 -22.74 -6.88 -17.35
N GLY A 163 -22.61 -5.59 -17.70
CA GLY A 163 -21.64 -4.67 -17.09
C GLY A 163 -22.02 -4.34 -15.64
N LEU A 164 -21.05 -3.84 -14.86
CA LEU A 164 -21.33 -3.35 -13.52
C LEU A 164 -22.22 -2.11 -13.59
N ALA A 165 -23.22 -2.02 -12.72
CA ALA A 165 -23.92 -0.77 -12.51
C ALA A 165 -22.98 0.27 -11.87
N ALA A 166 -23.19 1.57 -12.13
CA ALA A 166 -22.36 2.63 -11.53
C ALA A 166 -22.27 2.54 -9.99
N ARG A 167 -23.36 2.13 -9.32
CA ARG A 167 -23.38 1.91 -7.87
C ARG A 167 -22.51 0.73 -7.42
N GLU A 168 -22.42 -0.30 -8.24
CA GLU A 168 -21.58 -1.48 -7.98
C GLU A 168 -20.11 -1.16 -8.22
N ALA A 169 -19.80 -0.41 -9.29
CA ALA A 169 -18.47 0.11 -9.54
C ALA A 169 -17.96 1.01 -8.40
N ALA A 170 -18.83 1.86 -7.83
CA ALA A 170 -18.48 2.67 -6.66
C ALA A 170 -18.12 1.80 -5.44
N ARG A 171 -18.92 0.77 -5.15
CA ARG A 171 -18.62 -0.18 -4.06
C ARG A 171 -17.34 -0.95 -4.31
N LEU A 172 -17.05 -1.29 -5.56
CA LEU A 172 -15.82 -1.96 -5.94
C LEU A 172 -14.58 -1.08 -5.70
N LEU A 173 -14.66 0.22 -6.03
CA LEU A 173 -13.57 1.16 -5.78
C LEU A 173 -13.33 1.36 -4.28
N ASP A 174 -14.40 1.52 -3.50
CA ASP A 174 -14.30 1.62 -2.03
C ASP A 174 -13.74 0.33 -1.40
N ALA A 175 -14.24 -0.83 -1.82
CA ALA A 175 -13.74 -2.13 -1.38
C ALA A 175 -12.27 -2.33 -1.76
N LEU A 176 -11.85 -1.91 -2.96
CA LEU A 176 -10.44 -1.98 -3.38
C LEU A 176 -9.54 -1.18 -2.44
N VAL A 177 -9.95 0.04 -2.08
CA VAL A 177 -9.21 0.90 -1.13
C VAL A 177 -9.14 0.23 0.24
N THR A 178 -10.27 -0.24 0.76
CA THR A 178 -10.36 -0.88 2.08
C THR A 178 -9.54 -2.17 2.16
N VAL A 179 -9.68 -3.07 1.19
CA VAL A 179 -8.95 -4.34 1.13
C VAL A 179 -7.45 -4.09 0.99
N THR A 180 -7.04 -3.14 0.13
CA THR A 180 -5.62 -2.80 -0.03
C THR A 180 -5.06 -2.18 1.26
N ALA A 181 -5.81 -1.30 1.92
CA ALA A 181 -5.42 -0.71 3.19
C ALA A 181 -5.21 -1.79 4.26
N ASN A 182 -6.16 -2.72 4.39
CA ASN A 182 -6.09 -3.84 5.33
C ASN A 182 -4.92 -4.78 5.00
N GLY A 183 -4.71 -5.11 3.71
CA GLY A 183 -3.61 -5.97 3.26
C GLY A 183 -2.21 -5.36 3.45
N LEU A 184 -2.11 -4.03 3.52
CA LEU A 184 -0.85 -3.34 3.83
C LEU A 184 -0.59 -3.23 5.33
N GLN A 185 -1.60 -3.35 6.19
CA GLN A 185 -1.40 -3.32 7.64
C GLN A 185 -0.40 -4.40 8.07
N GLY A 186 0.41 -4.09 9.09
CA GLY A 186 1.45 -5.00 9.57
C GLY A 186 2.67 -5.16 8.64
N GLY A 187 2.74 -4.44 7.50
CA GLY A 187 3.88 -4.52 6.58
C GLY A 187 3.71 -5.56 5.46
N GLY A 188 2.47 -5.97 5.19
CA GLY A 188 2.14 -6.84 4.07
C GLY A 188 2.48 -6.23 2.71
N THR A 189 2.49 -7.07 1.69
CA THR A 189 2.63 -6.67 0.28
C THR A 189 1.38 -7.13 -0.46
N VAL A 190 0.77 -6.23 -1.20
CA VAL A 190 -0.43 -6.51 -2.02
C VAL A 190 0.00 -6.56 -3.48
N VAL A 191 -0.24 -7.70 -4.14
CA VAL A 191 0.07 -7.88 -5.55
C VAL A 191 -1.23 -7.78 -6.35
N VAL A 192 -1.43 -6.69 -7.09
CA VAL A 192 -2.65 -6.47 -7.87
C VAL A 192 -2.69 -7.38 -9.09
N SER A 193 -1.58 -7.43 -9.83
CA SER A 193 -1.30 -8.42 -10.87
C SER A 193 0.18 -8.39 -11.21
N GLU A 194 0.72 -9.49 -11.76
CA GLU A 194 2.11 -9.54 -12.22
C GLU A 194 2.36 -8.55 -13.37
N ALA A 195 1.33 -8.27 -14.16
CA ALA A 195 1.35 -7.30 -15.26
C ALA A 195 1.34 -5.84 -14.76
N PHE A 196 0.50 -5.51 -13.77
CA PHE A 196 0.30 -4.14 -13.28
C PHE A 196 1.33 -3.75 -12.23
N GLY A 197 1.49 -4.55 -11.18
CA GLY A 197 2.45 -4.28 -10.10
C GLY A 197 2.00 -4.68 -8.70
N SER A 198 2.79 -4.24 -7.72
CA SER A 198 2.59 -4.51 -6.30
C SER A 198 2.78 -3.28 -5.42
N PHE A 199 2.05 -3.25 -4.30
CA PHE A 199 2.16 -2.26 -3.24
C PHE A 199 2.87 -2.89 -2.04
N SER A 200 3.83 -2.17 -1.47
CA SER A 200 4.55 -2.58 -0.26
C SER A 200 4.76 -1.40 0.67
N ILE A 201 4.92 -1.67 1.97
CA ILE A 201 5.27 -0.65 2.94
C ILE A 201 6.80 -0.43 2.95
N SER A 202 7.19 0.83 2.79
CA SER A 202 8.55 1.31 3.03
C SER A 202 8.59 2.10 4.33
N LYS A 203 9.49 1.73 5.25
CA LYS A 203 9.70 2.46 6.49
C LYS A 203 10.60 3.66 6.24
N ARG A 204 10.17 4.85 6.65
CA ARG A 204 11.00 6.05 6.70
C ARG A 204 11.39 6.31 8.14
N SER A 205 12.69 6.27 8.41
CA SER A 205 13.23 6.59 9.72
C SER A 205 13.01 8.06 10.06
N ALA A 206 12.96 8.34 11.37
CA ALA A 206 12.92 9.70 11.87
C ALA A 206 14.16 10.46 11.40
N ARG A 207 13.96 11.71 11.00
CA ARG A 207 15.05 12.60 10.58
C ARG A 207 14.73 14.05 10.89
N THR A 208 15.79 14.82 11.12
CA THR A 208 15.70 16.26 11.35
C THR A 208 15.76 16.98 10.00
N GLY A 209 14.69 17.72 9.68
CA GLY A 209 14.64 18.64 8.55
C GLY A 209 14.82 20.09 9.00
N ARG A 210 15.02 20.99 8.04
CA ARG A 210 14.79 22.43 8.26
C ARG A 210 13.63 22.89 7.41
N ASN A 211 12.75 23.70 7.99
CA ASN A 211 11.69 24.34 7.23
C ASN A 211 12.34 25.31 6.21
N PRO A 212 12.10 25.15 4.90
CA PRO A 212 12.73 25.98 3.87
C PRO A 212 12.37 27.47 3.98
N GLN A 213 11.24 27.83 4.60
CA GLN A 213 10.82 29.23 4.76
C GLN A 213 11.31 29.88 6.06
N THR A 214 11.50 29.09 7.12
CA THR A 214 11.80 29.65 8.47
C THR A 214 13.14 29.21 9.03
N GLY A 215 13.83 28.26 8.39
CA GLY A 215 15.12 27.73 8.82
C GLY A 215 15.09 26.94 10.15
N LYS A 216 13.97 26.95 10.88
CA LYS A 216 13.82 26.23 12.15
C LYS A 216 13.96 24.72 11.91
N ARG A 217 14.64 24.05 12.84
CA ARG A 217 14.77 22.58 12.82
C ARG A 217 13.41 21.98 13.16
N THR A 218 12.96 21.02 12.38
CA THR A 218 11.72 20.28 12.62
C THR A 218 12.01 18.80 12.52
N GLU A 219 11.67 18.07 13.57
CA GLU A 219 11.77 16.63 13.59
C GLU A 219 10.59 16.03 12.82
N SER A 220 10.89 15.16 11.87
CA SER A 220 9.88 14.34 11.20
C SER A 220 9.93 12.96 11.83
N ALA A 221 8.87 12.58 12.53
CA ALA A 221 8.74 11.26 13.14
C ALA A 221 8.84 10.15 12.08
N ALA A 222 9.27 8.97 12.53
CA ALA A 222 9.28 7.78 11.70
C ALA A 222 7.85 7.47 11.22
N LYS A 223 7.71 7.14 9.93
CA LYS A 223 6.42 6.83 9.33
C LYS A 223 6.54 5.77 8.25
N ASN A 224 5.43 5.09 8.01
CA ASN A 224 5.30 4.15 6.90
C ASN A 224 4.84 4.90 5.65
N GLU A 225 5.46 4.59 4.52
CA GLU A 225 5.07 5.08 3.20
C GLU A 225 4.68 3.90 2.33
N VAL A 226 3.60 4.03 1.57
CA VAL A 226 3.23 3.02 0.57
C VAL A 226 4.05 3.24 -0.68
N LYS A 227 4.72 2.20 -1.15
CA LYS A 227 5.50 2.18 -2.38
C LYS A 227 4.86 1.25 -3.39
N PHE A 228 4.56 1.79 -4.57
CA PHE A 228 4.14 1.01 -5.72
C PHE A 228 5.36 0.59 -6.57
N LYS A 229 5.37 -0.67 -7.00
CA LYS A 229 6.33 -1.21 -7.97
C LYS A 229 5.56 -1.71 -9.19
N ALA A 230 5.75 -1.05 -10.33
CA ALA A 230 5.14 -1.46 -11.59
C ALA A 230 5.62 -2.86 -12.03
N GLY A 231 4.71 -3.62 -12.62
CA GLY A 231 4.97 -4.93 -13.23
C GLY A 231 5.78 -4.82 -14.52
N ALA A 232 6.30 -5.96 -14.99
CA ALA A 232 7.15 -5.99 -16.20
C ALA A 232 6.37 -5.53 -17.44
N GLU A 233 5.10 -5.92 -17.56
CA GLU A 233 4.27 -5.55 -18.70
C GLU A 233 3.91 -4.05 -18.69
N LEU A 234 3.44 -3.52 -17.56
CA LEU A 234 3.16 -2.08 -17.45
C LEU A 234 4.41 -1.25 -17.72
N SER A 235 5.56 -1.64 -17.18
CA SER A 235 6.82 -0.95 -17.43
C SER A 235 7.32 -1.07 -18.88
N GLY A 236 7.09 -2.20 -19.55
CA GLY A 236 7.41 -2.36 -20.97
C GLY A 236 6.49 -1.54 -21.89
N GLN A 237 5.24 -1.28 -21.49
CA GLN A 237 4.29 -0.52 -22.31
C GLN A 237 4.45 1.01 -22.20
N VAL A 238 5.10 1.50 -21.15
CA VAL A 238 5.21 2.95 -20.83
C VAL A 238 6.60 3.54 -21.01
N ASN A 239 7.63 2.70 -21.18
CA ASN A 239 9.01 3.11 -21.45
C ASN A 239 9.34 2.97 -22.94
#